data_AF-A0A2V2D1V4-F1
#
_entry.id   AF-A0A2V2D1V4-F1
#
_cell.length_a   1.000
_cell.length_b   1.000
_cell.length_c   1.000
_cell.angle_alpha   90.00
_cell.angle_beta   90.00
_cell.angle_gamma   90.00
#
_symmetry.space_group_name_H-M   'P 1'
#
loop_
_entity.id
_entity.type
_entity.pdbx_description
1 polymer ?
#
loop_
_entity_poly.entity_id
_entity_poly.type
_entity_poly.pdbx_seq_one_letter_code
_entity_poly.pdbx_strand_id
1 'polypeptide(L)'
;MIQIKDTERYNINPMELIGDAFETAYTRYAEEQPVAPPDPAMPVFTGISMALLCVLFILTGLEYPSEKITWFALAVVCVAFGVYSAVKYMKKRKQYRSAAGKPSTIKSKREKFYSLFLKDGKELPESILAGEMLKTVSPIIGKQNDQVNNTAVREISEELARVNNPPLTVCKLVTPCGEKFNQPKKRLYFKEENGKFVFFDSDWMKPKGEIVCDEEDIVSFGEYSKYSGINPAGGKIRADAILVEIQDAENHIYFEFQNDSLPQLRKAFSGKKEKK
;
A
#
# COMPACT_ATOMS: atom_id res chain seq x y z
N MET A 1 -10.62 -12.93 -31.64
CA MET A 1 -10.97 -14.32 -31.21
C MET A 1 -10.93 -14.37 -29.70
N ILE A 2 -12.01 -14.83 -29.07
CA ILE A 2 -12.17 -14.81 -27.62
C ILE A 2 -11.33 -15.94 -27.00
N GLN A 3 -10.48 -15.59 -26.04
CA GLN A 3 -9.62 -16.51 -25.32
C GLN A 3 -10.04 -16.60 -23.85
N ILE A 4 -10.15 -17.83 -23.34
CA ILE A 4 -10.45 -18.10 -21.93
C ILE A 4 -9.27 -18.86 -21.33
N LYS A 5 -8.57 -18.25 -20.37
CA LYS A 5 -7.34 -18.81 -19.81
C LYS A 5 -7.24 -18.60 -18.31
N ASP A 6 -6.25 -19.24 -17.69
CA ASP A 6 -5.90 -18.96 -16.30
C ASP A 6 -5.38 -17.53 -16.15
N THR A 7 -5.65 -16.92 -15.00
CA THR A 7 -5.17 -15.57 -14.69
C THR A 7 -3.97 -15.66 -13.75
N GLU A 8 -2.90 -15.01 -14.13
CA GLU A 8 -1.68 -14.89 -13.33
C GLU A 8 -1.62 -13.53 -12.61
N ARG A 9 -2.67 -12.71 -12.71
CA ARG A 9 -2.69 -11.32 -12.20
C ARG A 9 -2.54 -11.20 -10.70
N TYR A 10 -2.95 -12.25 -9.98
CA TYR A 10 -2.83 -12.31 -8.54
C TYR A 10 -1.56 -13.01 -8.09
N ASN A 11 -0.74 -13.53 -9.01
CA ASN A 11 0.55 -14.11 -8.67
C ASN A 11 1.54 -12.98 -8.39
N ILE A 12 2.27 -13.13 -7.30
CA ILE A 12 3.32 -12.21 -6.88
C ILE A 12 4.60 -12.98 -6.59
N ASN A 13 5.73 -12.32 -6.82
CA ASN A 13 7.01 -12.80 -6.34
C ASN A 13 7.18 -12.31 -4.89
N PRO A 14 7.08 -13.19 -3.88
CA PRO A 14 7.17 -12.77 -2.48
C PRO A 14 8.56 -12.24 -2.13
N MET A 15 9.62 -12.73 -2.77
CA MET A 15 10.99 -12.32 -2.48
C MET A 15 11.28 -10.89 -2.96
N GLU A 16 10.77 -10.54 -4.13
CA GLU A 16 10.82 -9.19 -4.71
C GLU A 16 9.96 -8.22 -3.87
N LEU A 17 8.69 -8.58 -3.61
CA LEU A 17 7.78 -7.76 -2.80
C LEU A 17 8.33 -7.42 -1.41
N ILE A 18 8.88 -8.41 -0.70
CA ILE A 18 9.49 -8.21 0.62
C ILE A 18 10.76 -7.36 0.51
N GLY A 19 11.58 -7.60 -0.52
CA GLY A 19 12.82 -6.87 -0.75
C GLY A 19 12.58 -5.39 -1.01
N ASP A 20 11.70 -5.08 -1.95
CA ASP A 20 11.40 -3.71 -2.38
C ASP A 20 10.77 -2.91 -1.25
N ALA A 21 9.84 -3.51 -0.49
CA ALA A 21 9.25 -2.87 0.67
C ALA A 21 10.28 -2.61 1.78
N PHE A 22 11.22 -3.53 2.00
CA PHE A 22 12.29 -3.32 2.96
C PHE A 22 13.23 -2.19 2.54
N GLU A 23 13.71 -2.19 1.29
CA GLU A 23 14.63 -1.18 0.79
C GLU A 23 13.97 0.21 0.77
N THR A 24 12.69 0.29 0.38
CA THR A 24 11.92 1.54 0.41
C THR A 24 11.77 2.07 1.84
N ALA A 25 11.34 1.23 2.78
CA ALA A 25 11.20 1.61 4.18
C ALA A 25 12.55 1.99 4.82
N TYR A 26 13.62 1.26 4.49
CA TYR A 26 14.95 1.53 5.00
C TYR A 26 15.52 2.84 4.46
N THR A 27 15.33 3.12 3.17
CA THR A 27 15.78 4.36 2.53
C THR A 27 15.11 5.56 3.18
N ARG A 28 13.79 5.54 3.36
CA ARG A 28 13.06 6.61 4.07
C ARG A 28 13.56 6.78 5.51
N TYR A 29 13.78 5.69 6.23
CA TYR A 29 14.34 5.74 7.57
C TYR A 29 15.74 6.35 7.61
N ALA A 30 16.58 6.04 6.61
CA ALA A 30 17.93 6.58 6.48
C ALA A 30 17.93 8.08 6.16
N GLU A 31 17.00 8.55 5.32
CA GLU A 31 16.81 9.97 5.02
C GLU A 31 16.38 10.79 6.26
N GLU A 32 15.59 10.20 7.15
CA GLU A 32 15.17 10.82 8.41
C GLU A 32 16.28 10.86 9.47
N GLN A 33 17.38 10.13 9.27
CA GLN A 33 18.46 10.11 10.24
C GLN A 33 19.32 11.39 10.21
N PRO A 34 19.85 11.82 11.37
CA PRO A 34 20.78 12.95 11.40
C PRO A 34 22.07 12.62 10.62
N VAL A 35 22.31 13.38 9.54
CA VAL A 35 23.48 13.23 8.64
C VAL A 35 24.76 13.82 9.25
N ALA A 36 24.63 14.77 10.18
CA ALA A 36 25.74 15.44 10.84
C ALA A 36 25.73 15.21 12.36
N PRO A 37 26.91 15.13 13.00
CA PRO A 37 26.97 15.07 14.46
C PRO A 37 26.33 16.34 15.04
N PRO A 38 25.61 16.25 16.17
CA PRO A 38 25.09 17.43 16.83
C PRO A 38 26.26 18.33 17.24
N ASP A 39 26.11 19.64 17.03
CA ASP A 39 27.14 20.62 17.38
C ASP A 39 27.44 20.57 18.89
N PRO A 40 28.70 20.27 19.30
CA PRO A 40 29.09 20.25 20.70
C PRO A 40 29.18 21.64 21.31
N ALA A 41 29.33 22.70 20.50
CA ALA A 41 29.47 24.06 21.01
C ALA A 41 28.18 24.55 21.68
N MET A 42 27.02 24.29 21.07
CA MET A 42 25.72 24.74 21.58
C MET A 42 25.40 24.31 23.03
N PRO A 43 25.51 23.03 23.43
CA PRO A 43 25.29 22.63 24.83
C PRO A 43 26.37 23.16 25.78
N VAL A 44 27.61 23.33 25.32
CA VAL A 44 28.71 23.89 26.13
C VAL A 44 28.45 25.36 26.44
N PHE A 45 28.15 26.18 25.41
CA PHE A 45 27.83 27.59 25.60
C PHE A 45 26.53 27.78 26.41
N THR A 46 25.51 26.96 26.17
CA THR A 46 24.27 26.98 26.96
C THR A 46 24.55 26.62 28.42
N GLY A 47 25.35 25.58 28.68
CA GLY A 47 25.73 25.16 30.03
C GLY A 47 26.51 26.24 30.78
N ILE A 48 27.51 26.86 30.13
CA ILE A 48 28.31 27.94 30.71
C ILE A 48 27.43 29.17 31.00
N SER A 49 26.59 29.58 30.06
CA SER A 49 25.72 30.75 30.21
C SER A 49 24.69 30.56 31.33
N MET A 50 24.06 29.37 31.41
CA MET A 50 23.10 29.06 32.47
C MET A 50 23.78 28.96 33.84
N ALA A 51 25.00 28.42 33.93
CA ALA A 51 25.77 28.38 35.17
C ALA A 51 26.11 29.79 35.67
N LEU A 52 26.55 30.68 34.78
CA LEU A 52 26.83 32.08 35.12
C LEU A 52 25.58 32.81 35.60
N LEU A 53 24.44 32.66 34.91
CA LEU A 53 23.16 33.22 35.33
C LEU A 53 22.69 32.67 36.68
N CYS A 54 22.86 31.37 36.92
CA CYS A 54 22.59 30.75 38.21
C CYS A 54 23.35 31.42 39.35
N VAL A 55 24.66 31.60 39.17
CA VAL A 55 25.52 32.24 40.18
C VAL A 55 25.08 33.69 40.41
N LEU A 56 24.80 34.44 39.35
CA LEU A 56 24.30 35.82 39.44
C LEU A 56 22.97 35.90 40.21
N PHE A 57 22.01 35.02 39.91
CA PHE A 57 20.72 35.01 40.62
C PHE A 57 20.84 34.59 42.08
N ILE A 58 21.73 33.66 42.41
CA ILE A 58 22.00 33.30 43.81
C ILE A 58 22.61 34.49 44.56
N LEU A 59 23.61 35.16 43.98
CA LEU A 59 24.24 36.34 44.58
C LEU A 59 23.22 37.48 44.77
N THR A 60 22.41 37.75 43.75
CA THR A 60 21.36 38.79 43.80
C THR A 60 20.31 38.46 44.88
N GLY A 61 19.90 37.20 45.01
CA GLY A 61 18.97 36.76 46.05
C GLY A 61 19.55 36.82 47.47
N LEU A 62 20.86 36.81 47.62
CA LEU A 62 21.54 37.04 48.91
C LEU A 62 21.65 38.54 49.23
N GLU A 63 21.79 39.39 48.22
CA GLU A 63 21.89 40.85 48.37
C GLU A 63 20.54 41.54 48.56
N TYR A 64 19.45 40.98 48.02
CA TYR A 64 18.08 41.53 48.11
C TYR A 64 17.11 40.56 48.84
N PRO A 65 17.05 40.58 50.18
CA PRO A 65 16.31 39.60 50.97
C PRO A 65 14.78 39.64 50.77
N SER A 66 14.23 40.80 50.40
CA SER A 66 12.79 40.99 50.15
C SER A 66 12.28 40.22 48.93
N GLU A 67 13.14 39.94 47.95
CA GLU A 67 12.79 39.26 46.70
C GLU A 67 13.50 37.91 46.54
N LYS A 68 14.12 37.43 47.63
CA LYS A 68 14.95 36.22 47.69
C LYS A 68 14.32 35.03 46.97
N ILE A 69 13.04 34.77 47.19
CA ILE A 69 12.31 33.63 46.61
C ILE A 69 12.30 33.69 45.08
N THR A 70 12.08 34.87 44.49
CA THR A 70 12.03 35.08 43.05
C THR A 70 13.39 34.80 42.41
N TRP A 71 14.47 35.30 43.00
CA TRP A 71 15.83 35.10 42.49
C TRP A 71 16.29 33.63 42.60
N PHE A 72 15.96 32.94 43.70
CA PHE A 72 16.23 31.51 43.81
C PHE A 72 15.39 30.67 42.84
N ALA A 73 14.14 31.05 42.57
CA ALA A 73 13.31 30.37 41.56
C ALA A 73 13.92 30.50 40.15
N LEU A 74 14.42 31.68 39.78
CA LEU A 74 15.11 31.90 38.51
C LEU A 74 16.41 31.07 38.40
N ALA A 75 17.16 30.93 39.51
CA ALA A 75 18.32 30.04 39.55
C ALA A 75 17.93 28.57 39.29
N VAL A 76 16.84 28.08 39.89
CA VAL A 76 16.35 26.71 39.62
C VAL A 76 15.96 26.53 38.16
N VAL A 77 15.34 27.53 37.55
CA VAL A 77 14.99 27.52 36.11
C VAL A 77 16.24 27.42 35.23
N CYS A 78 17.31 28.16 35.55
CA CYS A 78 18.59 28.07 34.84
C CYS A 78 19.21 26.66 34.91
N VAL A 79 19.19 26.01 36.09
CA VAL A 79 19.64 24.61 36.22
C VAL A 79 18.80 23.68 35.35
N ALA A 80 17.47 23.82 35.38
CA ALA A 80 16.57 22.98 34.60
C ALA A 80 16.80 23.11 33.09
N PHE A 81 17.00 24.33 32.57
CA PHE A 81 17.33 24.57 31.16
C PHE A 81 18.69 23.98 30.77
N GLY A 82 19.71 24.12 31.63
CA GLY A 82 21.02 23.51 31.41
C GLY A 82 20.95 21.99 31.28
N VAL A 83 20.23 21.34 32.21
CA VAL A 83 20.01 19.88 32.19
C VAL A 83 19.21 19.45 30.95
N TYR A 84 18.15 20.18 30.60
CA TYR A 84 17.35 19.88 29.40
C TYR A 84 18.19 19.93 28.12
N SER A 85 19.03 20.95 27.95
CA SER A 85 19.91 21.09 26.79
C SER A 85 20.91 19.94 26.70
N ALA A 86 21.52 19.56 27.83
CA ALA A 86 22.43 18.41 27.90
C ALA A 86 21.74 17.08 27.54
N VAL A 87 20.54 16.83 28.06
CA VAL A 87 19.74 15.64 27.74
C VAL A 87 19.37 15.61 26.25
N LYS A 88 18.96 16.75 25.68
CA LYS A 88 18.63 16.88 24.26
C LYS A 88 19.83 16.59 23.37
N TYR A 89 21.01 17.11 23.72
CA TYR A 89 22.26 16.82 23.02
C TYR A 89 22.64 15.34 23.10
N MET A 90 22.58 14.73 24.28
CA MET A 90 22.85 13.30 24.45
C MET A 90 21.92 12.42 23.60
N LYS A 91 20.62 12.75 23.55
CA LYS A 91 19.65 12.05 22.69
C LYS A 91 20.04 12.15 21.21
N LYS A 92 20.32 13.37 20.70
CA LYS A 92 20.75 13.57 19.31
C LYS A 92 22.07 12.87 18.98
N ARG A 93 23.03 12.88 19.91
CA ARG A 93 24.33 12.21 19.74
C ARG A 93 24.18 10.69 19.71
N LYS A 94 23.29 10.14 20.55
CA LYS A 94 22.95 8.71 20.54
C LYS A 94 22.29 8.33 19.22
N GLN A 95 21.34 9.13 18.74
CA GLN A 95 20.68 8.96 17.43
C GLN A 95 21.68 8.98 16.27
N TYR A 96 22.57 9.98 16.21
CA TYR A 96 23.63 10.05 15.20
C TYR A 96 24.55 8.82 15.21
N ARG A 97 24.99 8.37 16.40
CA ARG A 97 25.84 7.18 16.52
C ARG A 97 25.13 5.88 16.10
N SER A 98 23.83 5.76 16.38
CA SER A 98 23.04 4.61 15.92
C SER A 98 22.70 4.68 14.42
N ALA A 99 22.60 5.89 13.88
CA ALA A 99 22.24 6.18 12.50
C ALA A 99 23.39 6.06 11.51
N ALA A 100 24.63 6.32 11.93
CA ALA A 100 25.84 6.21 11.10
C ALA A 100 26.18 4.74 10.74
N GLY A 101 25.16 3.92 10.48
CA GLY A 101 25.19 2.49 10.30
C GLY A 101 26.19 2.06 9.23
N LYS A 102 27.14 1.22 9.65
CA LYS A 102 28.05 0.50 8.76
C LYS A 102 27.22 -0.37 7.79
N PRO A 103 27.65 -0.60 6.55
CA PRO A 103 26.97 -1.48 5.57
C PRO A 103 26.60 -2.87 6.11
N SER A 104 27.36 -3.38 7.09
CA SER A 104 27.08 -4.64 7.78
C SER A 104 25.74 -4.67 8.55
N THR A 105 25.18 -3.51 8.89
CA THR A 105 23.91 -3.42 9.63
C THR A 105 22.68 -3.55 8.73
N ILE A 106 22.74 -3.08 7.49
CA ILE A 106 21.64 -3.20 6.51
C ILE A 106 21.39 -4.67 6.20
N LYS A 107 22.44 -5.39 5.81
CA LYS A 107 22.35 -6.81 5.46
C LYS A 107 21.74 -7.62 6.61
N SER A 108 22.21 -7.41 7.84
CA SER A 108 21.67 -8.09 9.02
C SER A 108 20.21 -7.71 9.32
N LYS A 109 19.82 -6.44 9.14
CA LYS A 109 18.42 -6.02 9.29
C LYS A 109 17.52 -6.65 8.22
N ARG A 110 18.00 -6.70 6.98
CA ARG A 110 17.29 -7.34 5.86
C ARG A 110 17.08 -8.82 6.14
N GLU A 111 18.11 -9.56 6.52
CA GLU A 111 17.99 -10.99 6.88
C GLU A 111 16.97 -11.22 8.01
N LYS A 112 17.00 -10.39 9.06
CA LYS A 112 16.00 -10.45 10.14
C LYS A 112 14.59 -10.14 9.65
N PHE A 113 14.43 -9.19 8.73
CA PHE A 113 13.14 -8.86 8.14
C PHE A 113 12.57 -10.02 7.32
N TYR A 114 13.38 -10.62 6.44
CA TYR A 114 12.99 -11.80 5.65
C TYR A 114 12.56 -12.97 6.55
N SER A 115 13.23 -13.16 7.69
CA SER A 115 12.88 -14.23 8.64
C SER A 115 11.46 -14.14 9.20
N LEU A 116 10.81 -12.97 9.14
CA LEU A 116 9.42 -12.80 9.55
C LEU A 116 8.43 -13.55 8.64
N PHE A 117 8.84 -13.87 7.42
CA PHE A 117 7.98 -14.45 6.38
C PHE A 117 8.26 -15.93 6.13
N LEU A 118 9.36 -16.48 6.66
CA LEU A 118 9.72 -17.89 6.52
C LEU A 118 8.92 -18.72 7.52
N LYS A 119 7.92 -19.48 7.04
CA LYS A 119 7.24 -20.49 7.86
C LYS A 119 8.13 -21.73 7.98
N ASP A 120 8.45 -22.11 9.21
CA ASP A 120 9.20 -23.35 9.52
C ASP A 120 10.56 -23.48 8.82
N GLY A 121 11.21 -22.36 8.49
CA GLY A 121 12.51 -22.34 7.82
C GLY A 121 12.47 -22.75 6.33
N LYS A 122 11.28 -22.87 5.72
CA LYS A 122 11.16 -23.10 4.28
C LYS A 122 11.39 -21.81 3.50
N GLU A 123 12.11 -21.92 2.40
CA GLU A 123 12.31 -20.83 1.45
C GLU A 123 10.98 -20.32 0.90
N LEU A 124 10.94 -19.03 0.56
CA LEU A 124 9.79 -18.43 -0.09
C LEU A 124 9.67 -18.99 -1.52
N PRO A 125 8.46 -19.34 -1.98
CA PRO A 125 8.27 -19.81 -3.35
C PRO A 125 8.56 -18.68 -4.35
N GLU A 126 8.90 -19.04 -5.60
CA GLU A 126 9.12 -18.06 -6.68
C GLU A 126 7.84 -17.27 -7.02
N SER A 127 6.67 -17.90 -6.82
CA SER A 127 5.37 -17.31 -7.09
C SER A 127 4.35 -17.80 -6.07
N ILE A 128 3.51 -16.88 -5.59
CA ILE A 128 2.39 -17.18 -4.69
C ILE A 128 1.20 -16.26 -5.02
N LEU A 129 -0.03 -16.69 -4.74
CA LEU A 129 -1.17 -15.80 -4.82
C LEU A 129 -1.07 -14.68 -3.77
N ALA A 130 -1.35 -13.45 -4.17
CA ALA A 130 -1.38 -12.27 -3.31
C ALA A 130 -2.29 -12.48 -2.10
N GLY A 131 -3.40 -13.19 -2.27
CA GLY A 131 -4.29 -13.54 -1.17
C GLY A 131 -3.71 -14.52 -0.17
N GLU A 132 -2.81 -15.42 -0.58
CA GLU A 132 -2.10 -16.30 0.33
C GLU A 132 -0.98 -15.56 1.07
N MET A 133 -0.27 -14.66 0.38
CA MET A 133 0.71 -13.78 1.02
C MET A 133 0.05 -12.87 2.06
N LEU A 134 -1.14 -12.36 1.79
CA LEU A 134 -1.91 -11.56 2.74
C LEU A 134 -2.18 -12.32 4.06
N LYS A 135 -2.40 -13.64 4.01
CA LYS A 135 -2.56 -14.46 5.23
C LYS A 135 -1.26 -14.55 6.05
N THR A 136 -0.11 -14.42 5.42
CA THR A 136 1.21 -14.39 6.08
C THR A 136 1.52 -13.01 6.63
N VAL A 137 1.14 -11.94 5.91
CA VAL A 137 1.40 -10.54 6.29
C VAL A 137 0.44 -10.05 7.37
N SER A 138 -0.86 -10.37 7.28
CA SER A 138 -1.88 -9.84 8.20
C SER A 138 -1.56 -10.07 9.69
N PRO A 139 -1.05 -11.26 10.11
CA PRO A 139 -0.71 -11.49 11.51
C PRO A 139 0.47 -10.69 12.04
N ILE A 140 1.34 -10.13 11.19
CA ILE A 140 2.57 -9.43 11.59
C ILE A 140 2.45 -7.90 11.53
N ILE A 141 1.38 -7.36 10.92
CA ILE A 141 1.10 -5.92 10.84
C ILE A 141 1.02 -5.32 12.25
N GLY A 142 1.76 -4.23 12.47
CA GLY A 142 1.75 -3.47 13.73
C GLY A 142 2.36 -4.20 14.94
N LYS A 143 2.96 -5.38 14.74
CA LYS A 143 3.59 -6.16 15.83
C LYS A 143 5.11 -6.03 15.88
N GLN A 144 5.72 -5.25 14.98
CA GLN A 144 7.17 -5.09 14.97
C GLN A 144 7.56 -3.97 15.93
N ASN A 145 8.70 -4.12 16.61
CA ASN A 145 9.26 -3.06 17.48
C ASN A 145 10.17 -2.09 16.70
N ASP A 146 10.68 -2.50 15.54
CA ASP A 146 11.53 -1.67 14.68
C ASP A 146 10.66 -0.90 13.66
N GLN A 147 10.91 0.41 13.54
CA GLN A 147 10.15 1.32 12.68
C GLN A 147 10.27 0.94 11.19
N VAL A 148 11.44 0.49 10.73
CA VAL A 148 11.65 0.06 9.34
C VAL A 148 10.78 -1.16 9.07
N ASN A 149 10.82 -2.15 9.96
CA ASN A 149 10.04 -3.37 9.80
C ASN A 149 8.53 -3.10 9.80
N ASN A 150 8.02 -2.24 10.68
CA ASN A 150 6.61 -1.86 10.67
C ASN A 150 6.21 -1.14 9.38
N THR A 151 7.06 -0.24 8.90
CA THR A 151 6.80 0.51 7.67
C THR A 151 6.80 -0.43 6.46
N ALA A 152 7.79 -1.31 6.35
CA ALA A 152 7.88 -2.29 5.27
C ALA A 152 6.70 -3.27 5.28
N VAL A 153 6.30 -3.81 6.44
CA VAL A 153 5.11 -4.68 6.53
C VAL A 153 3.84 -3.95 6.09
N ARG A 154 3.71 -2.66 6.42
CA ARG A 154 2.57 -1.85 5.98
C ARG A 154 2.58 -1.65 4.46
N GLU A 155 3.73 -1.36 3.87
CA GLU A 155 3.88 -1.22 2.41
C GLU A 155 3.49 -2.52 1.68
N ILE A 156 3.94 -3.67 2.18
CA ILE A 156 3.53 -4.99 1.65
C ILE A 156 2.01 -5.13 1.72
N SER A 157 1.39 -4.80 2.86
CA SER A 157 -0.07 -4.89 3.02
C SER A 157 -0.83 -3.97 2.07
N GLU A 158 -0.34 -2.75 1.85
CA GLU A 158 -0.95 -1.79 0.92
C GLU A 158 -0.83 -2.28 -0.52
N GLU A 159 0.32 -2.83 -0.91
CA GLU A 159 0.52 -3.39 -2.25
C GLU A 159 -0.38 -4.60 -2.50
N LEU A 160 -0.46 -5.54 -1.56
CA LEU A 160 -1.36 -6.68 -1.66
C LEU A 160 -2.83 -6.26 -1.75
N ALA A 161 -3.23 -5.22 -1.02
CA ALA A 161 -4.59 -4.68 -1.11
C ALA A 161 -4.88 -4.11 -2.50
N ARG A 162 -3.91 -3.43 -3.12
CA ARG A 162 -4.03 -2.91 -4.51
C ARG A 162 -4.15 -4.03 -5.54
N VAL A 163 -3.34 -5.08 -5.40
CA VAL A 163 -3.38 -6.24 -6.29
C VAL A 163 -4.71 -6.99 -6.18
N ASN A 164 -5.20 -7.21 -4.96
CA ASN A 164 -6.44 -7.95 -4.70
C ASN A 164 -7.71 -7.16 -5.05
N ASN A 165 -7.68 -5.84 -4.90
CA ASN A 165 -8.81 -4.97 -5.15
C ASN A 165 -8.41 -3.77 -6.03
N PRO A 166 -8.11 -4.01 -7.31
CA PRO A 166 -7.67 -2.95 -8.22
C PRO A 166 -8.83 -1.96 -8.45
N PRO A 167 -8.51 -0.67 -8.68
CA PRO A 167 -9.52 0.38 -8.93
C PRO A 167 -10.04 0.30 -10.37
N LEU A 168 -10.64 -0.83 -10.73
CA LEU A 168 -11.13 -1.16 -12.07
C LEU A 168 -12.65 -1.28 -12.09
N THR A 169 -13.22 -1.09 -13.27
CA THR A 169 -14.66 -1.26 -13.50
C THR A 169 -15.05 -2.72 -13.28
N VAL A 170 -16.09 -2.97 -12.49
CA VAL A 170 -16.60 -4.32 -12.23
C VAL A 170 -17.82 -4.60 -13.09
N CYS A 171 -17.81 -5.74 -13.76
CA CYS A 171 -18.97 -6.28 -14.48
C CYS A 171 -19.38 -7.65 -13.95
N LYS A 172 -20.55 -8.12 -14.37
CA LYS A 172 -21.01 -9.49 -14.11
C LYS A 172 -21.17 -10.23 -15.42
N LEU A 173 -20.68 -11.46 -15.45
CA LEU A 173 -20.94 -12.38 -16.55
C LEU A 173 -22.43 -12.76 -16.55
N VAL A 174 -23.14 -12.52 -17.64
CA VAL A 174 -24.59 -12.82 -17.77
C VAL A 174 -24.81 -14.24 -18.27
N THR A 175 -23.99 -14.68 -19.23
CA THR A 175 -24.05 -16.02 -19.82
C THR A 175 -22.81 -16.83 -19.43
N PRO A 176 -22.95 -18.07 -18.93
CA PRO A 176 -21.82 -18.96 -18.71
C PRO A 176 -21.02 -19.15 -20.00
N CYS A 177 -19.70 -19.33 -19.87
CA CYS A 177 -18.82 -19.49 -21.00
C CYS A 177 -17.67 -20.47 -20.68
N GLY A 178 -17.52 -21.50 -21.51
CA GLY A 178 -16.56 -22.57 -21.33
C GLY A 178 -16.71 -23.33 -20.00
N GLU A 179 -15.70 -24.14 -19.68
CA GLU A 179 -15.68 -24.92 -18.44
C GLU A 179 -15.27 -24.07 -17.21
N LYS A 180 -14.40 -23.07 -17.40
CA LYS A 180 -13.93 -22.19 -16.32
C LYS A 180 -15.06 -21.30 -15.79
N PHE A 181 -15.82 -20.65 -16.67
CA PHE A 181 -16.92 -19.76 -16.28
C PHE A 181 -18.29 -20.41 -16.50
N ASN A 182 -18.45 -21.63 -15.97
CA ASN A 182 -19.69 -22.41 -16.03
C ASN A 182 -20.83 -21.89 -15.13
N GLN A 183 -20.60 -20.84 -14.35
CA GLN A 183 -21.59 -20.25 -13.45
C GLN A 183 -21.91 -18.82 -13.88
N PRO A 184 -23.19 -18.45 -13.96
CA PRO A 184 -23.57 -17.09 -14.27
C PRO A 184 -23.32 -16.14 -13.10
N LYS A 185 -23.42 -14.83 -13.37
CA LYS A 185 -23.29 -13.71 -12.42
C LYS A 185 -21.95 -13.64 -11.70
N LYS A 186 -20.94 -14.31 -12.22
CA LYS A 186 -19.56 -14.18 -11.75
C LYS A 186 -19.12 -12.72 -11.96
N ARG A 187 -18.57 -12.11 -10.91
CA ARG A 187 -18.05 -10.74 -10.97
C ARG A 187 -16.64 -10.77 -11.55
N LEU A 188 -16.38 -9.87 -12.48
CA LEU A 188 -15.10 -9.75 -13.16
C LEU A 188 -14.68 -8.27 -13.15
N TYR A 189 -13.38 -8.02 -13.07
CA TYR A 189 -12.81 -6.71 -13.39
C TYR A 189 -12.63 -6.58 -14.90
N PHE A 190 -12.95 -5.41 -15.42
CA PHE A 190 -12.74 -5.03 -16.81
C PHE A 190 -11.55 -4.08 -16.93
N LYS A 191 -10.68 -4.34 -17.92
CA LYS A 191 -9.56 -3.47 -18.25
C LYS A 191 -9.19 -3.60 -19.73
N GLU A 192 -8.80 -2.48 -20.33
CA GLU A 192 -8.14 -2.45 -21.62
C GLU A 192 -6.62 -2.58 -21.44
N GLU A 193 -5.98 -3.53 -22.12
CA GLU A 193 -4.55 -3.77 -22.06
C GLU A 193 -3.99 -4.11 -23.44
N ASN A 194 -3.01 -3.33 -23.91
CA ASN A 194 -2.30 -3.57 -25.17
C ASN A 194 -3.24 -3.74 -26.38
N GLY A 195 -4.31 -2.95 -26.45
CA GLY A 195 -5.31 -3.03 -27.52
C GLY A 195 -6.30 -4.20 -27.40
N LYS A 196 -6.30 -4.91 -26.26
CA LYS A 196 -7.24 -6.00 -25.94
C LYS A 196 -8.13 -5.65 -24.77
N PHE A 197 -9.31 -6.24 -24.75
CA PHE A 197 -10.26 -6.15 -23.66
C PHE A 197 -10.16 -7.39 -22.77
N VAL A 198 -9.87 -7.18 -21.49
CA VAL A 198 -9.66 -8.26 -20.52
C VAL A 198 -10.70 -8.19 -19.42
N PHE A 199 -11.33 -9.32 -19.16
CA PHE A 199 -12.29 -9.55 -18.09
C PHE A 199 -11.75 -10.65 -17.17
N PHE A 200 -11.25 -10.30 -15.98
CA PHE A 200 -10.63 -11.27 -15.08
C PHE A 200 -11.38 -11.41 -13.76
N ASP A 201 -11.32 -12.59 -13.15
CA ASP A 201 -12.09 -12.92 -11.95
C ASP A 201 -11.85 -11.91 -10.83
N SER A 202 -12.92 -11.35 -10.25
CA SER A 202 -12.79 -10.45 -9.09
C SER A 202 -12.53 -11.20 -7.78
N ASP A 203 -12.70 -12.53 -7.77
CA ASP A 203 -12.38 -13.40 -6.65
C ASP A 203 -10.88 -13.74 -6.63
N TRP A 204 -10.08 -12.81 -6.12
CA TRP A 204 -8.62 -12.92 -6.00
C TRP A 204 -8.13 -14.05 -5.07
N MET A 205 -9.01 -14.58 -4.21
CA MET A 205 -8.67 -15.68 -3.31
C MET A 205 -8.64 -17.03 -4.01
N LYS A 206 -9.51 -17.21 -5.01
CA LYS A 206 -9.63 -18.42 -5.83
C LYS A 206 -9.99 -18.03 -7.27
N PRO A 207 -9.08 -17.35 -7.97
CA PRO A 207 -9.40 -16.82 -9.28
C PRO A 207 -9.61 -17.96 -10.27
N LYS A 208 -10.73 -17.95 -11.01
CA LYS A 208 -11.03 -18.97 -12.01
C LYS A 208 -10.30 -18.78 -13.34
N GLY A 209 -9.97 -17.53 -13.68
CA GLY A 209 -9.32 -17.19 -14.95
C GLY A 209 -9.63 -15.79 -15.45
N GLU A 210 -9.38 -15.58 -16.74
CA GLU A 210 -9.70 -14.36 -17.48
C GLU A 210 -10.20 -14.66 -18.90
N ILE A 211 -11.06 -13.77 -19.39
CA ILE A 211 -11.58 -13.74 -20.76
C ILE A 211 -10.91 -12.57 -21.47
N VAL A 212 -10.27 -12.83 -22.59
CA VAL A 212 -9.57 -11.83 -23.40
C VAL A 212 -10.19 -11.80 -24.79
N CYS A 213 -10.53 -10.62 -25.28
CA CYS A 213 -11.02 -10.45 -26.65
C CYS A 213 -10.43 -9.21 -27.31
N ASP A 214 -10.46 -9.21 -28.64
CA ASP A 214 -10.05 -8.07 -29.44
C ASP A 214 -11.23 -7.10 -29.62
N GLU A 215 -10.97 -5.88 -30.07
CA GLU A 215 -12.04 -4.91 -30.33
C GLU A 215 -13.05 -5.44 -31.33
N GLU A 216 -12.60 -6.15 -32.38
CA GLU A 216 -13.46 -6.74 -33.41
C GLU A 216 -14.53 -7.67 -32.84
N ASP A 217 -14.22 -8.40 -31.76
CA ASP A 217 -15.13 -9.33 -31.10
C ASP A 217 -16.23 -8.60 -30.30
N ILE A 218 -16.08 -7.30 -30.02
CA ILE A 218 -17.13 -6.48 -29.40
C ILE A 218 -18.21 -6.17 -30.45
N VAL A 219 -19.40 -6.74 -30.29
CA VAL A 219 -20.51 -6.57 -31.24
C VAL A 219 -21.27 -5.29 -30.97
N SER A 220 -21.64 -5.08 -29.71
CA SER A 220 -22.45 -3.93 -29.30
C SER A 220 -22.30 -3.65 -27.80
N PHE A 221 -22.63 -2.43 -27.42
CA PHE A 221 -22.84 -2.09 -26.01
C PHE A 221 -24.00 -1.09 -25.89
N GLY A 222 -24.70 -1.06 -24.76
CA GLY A 222 -25.81 -0.13 -24.54
C GLY A 222 -26.71 -0.54 -23.38
N GLU A 223 -27.75 0.24 -23.11
CA GLU A 223 -28.72 -0.08 -22.06
C GLU A 223 -29.39 -1.43 -22.30
N TYR A 224 -29.60 -2.20 -21.23
CA TYR A 224 -30.27 -3.50 -21.28
C TYR A 224 -31.65 -3.43 -21.97
N SER A 225 -32.38 -2.33 -21.79
CA SER A 225 -33.68 -2.07 -22.42
C SER A 225 -33.67 -2.19 -23.95
N LYS A 226 -32.50 -2.07 -24.59
CA LYS A 226 -32.29 -2.13 -26.04
C LYS A 226 -31.95 -3.53 -26.56
N TYR A 227 -31.83 -4.51 -25.67
CA TYR A 227 -31.57 -5.89 -26.01
C TYR A 227 -32.84 -6.73 -25.88
N SER A 228 -33.11 -7.55 -26.89
CA SER A 228 -34.22 -8.51 -26.90
C SER A 228 -33.68 -9.93 -26.79
N GLY A 229 -34.35 -10.79 -26.01
CA GLY A 229 -34.07 -12.23 -26.01
C GLY A 229 -32.85 -12.66 -25.21
N ILE A 230 -32.28 -11.80 -24.36
CA ILE A 230 -31.23 -12.22 -23.43
C ILE A 230 -31.88 -13.03 -22.30
N ASN A 231 -31.53 -14.31 -22.23
CA ASN A 231 -31.96 -15.19 -21.15
C ASN A 231 -30.84 -15.31 -20.11
N PRO A 232 -30.82 -14.50 -19.04
CA PRO A 232 -29.76 -14.58 -18.05
C PRO A 232 -29.86 -15.91 -17.31
N ALA A 233 -28.82 -16.73 -17.40
CA ALA A 233 -28.66 -17.82 -16.47
C ALA A 233 -28.48 -17.22 -15.07
N GLY A 234 -29.17 -17.72 -14.04
CA GLY A 234 -28.95 -17.27 -12.65
C GLY A 234 -29.65 -15.97 -12.19
N GLY A 235 -30.69 -15.50 -12.88
CA GLY A 235 -31.67 -14.52 -12.36
C GLY A 235 -31.64 -13.15 -13.06
N LYS A 236 -32.45 -12.19 -12.58
CA LYS A 236 -32.71 -10.93 -13.30
C LYS A 236 -31.47 -10.04 -13.49
N ILE A 237 -31.35 -9.44 -14.68
CA ILE A 237 -30.45 -8.32 -15.01
C ILE A 237 -31.12 -7.03 -14.50
N ARG A 238 -30.32 -6.07 -14.05
CA ARG A 238 -30.84 -4.75 -13.64
C ARG A 238 -31.43 -4.00 -14.85
N ALA A 239 -32.54 -3.31 -14.63
CA ALA A 239 -33.25 -2.61 -15.70
C ALA A 239 -32.42 -1.47 -16.32
N ASP A 240 -31.58 -0.83 -15.51
CA ASP A 240 -30.68 0.26 -15.87
C ASP A 240 -29.25 -0.22 -16.19
N ALA A 241 -29.02 -1.53 -16.29
CA ALA A 241 -27.70 -2.04 -16.61
C ALA A 241 -27.26 -1.65 -18.02
N ILE A 242 -25.95 -1.47 -18.17
CA ILE A 242 -25.32 -1.43 -19.50
C ILE A 242 -24.84 -2.84 -19.82
N LEU A 243 -25.21 -3.34 -20.99
CA LEU A 243 -24.69 -4.58 -21.50
C LEU A 243 -23.55 -4.33 -22.48
N VAL A 244 -22.55 -5.19 -22.42
CA VAL A 244 -21.53 -5.35 -23.45
C VAL A 244 -21.68 -6.75 -24.02
N GLU A 245 -21.87 -6.83 -25.32
CA GLU A 245 -22.01 -8.06 -26.09
C GLU A 245 -20.70 -8.33 -26.82
N ILE A 246 -20.11 -9.49 -26.55
CA ILE A 246 -18.96 -9.99 -27.28
C ILE A 246 -19.31 -11.31 -27.97
N GLN A 247 -18.84 -11.49 -29.18
CA GLN A 247 -19.16 -12.68 -29.98
C GLN A 247 -18.00 -13.03 -30.91
N ASP A 248 -17.72 -14.33 -30.99
CA ASP A 248 -16.93 -14.92 -32.07
C ASP A 248 -17.66 -16.15 -32.64
N ALA A 249 -16.95 -16.98 -33.40
CA ALA A 249 -17.52 -18.17 -34.04
C ALA A 249 -18.02 -19.23 -33.02
N GLU A 250 -17.49 -19.23 -31.80
CA GLU A 250 -17.72 -20.29 -30.80
C GLU A 250 -18.46 -19.77 -29.56
N ASN A 251 -18.35 -18.47 -29.27
CA ASN A 251 -18.81 -17.86 -28.02
C ASN A 251 -19.74 -16.69 -28.29
N HIS A 252 -20.80 -16.59 -27.49
CA HIS A 252 -21.69 -15.42 -27.43
C HIS A 252 -21.91 -15.03 -25.98
N ILE A 253 -21.26 -13.95 -25.55
CA ILE A 253 -21.11 -13.61 -24.14
C ILE A 253 -21.64 -12.21 -23.88
N TYR A 254 -22.40 -12.07 -22.80
CA TYR A 254 -22.89 -10.78 -22.33
C TYR A 254 -22.31 -10.45 -20.97
N PHE A 255 -21.90 -9.19 -20.78
CA PHE A 255 -21.47 -8.64 -19.50
C PHE A 255 -22.41 -7.53 -19.05
N GLU A 256 -22.85 -7.60 -17.80
CA GLU A 256 -23.66 -6.59 -17.11
C GLU A 256 -22.75 -5.62 -16.36
N PHE A 257 -22.78 -4.36 -16.76
CA PHE A 257 -22.13 -3.23 -16.10
C PHE A 257 -23.15 -2.36 -15.36
N GLN A 258 -22.65 -1.54 -14.44
CA GLN A 258 -23.45 -0.48 -13.81
C GLN A 258 -23.64 0.69 -14.78
N ASN A 259 -24.71 1.46 -14.60
CA ASN A 259 -25.04 2.60 -15.48
C ASN A 259 -23.94 3.68 -15.47
N ASP A 260 -23.36 3.95 -14.31
CA ASP A 260 -22.25 4.90 -14.13
C ASP A 260 -20.97 4.52 -14.88
N SER A 261 -20.86 3.27 -15.34
CA SER A 261 -19.74 2.80 -16.16
C SER A 261 -19.87 3.21 -17.63
N LEU A 262 -21.05 3.66 -18.09
CA LEU A 262 -21.30 4.01 -19.50
C LEU A 262 -20.28 5.00 -20.10
N PRO A 263 -19.88 6.10 -19.42
CA PRO A 263 -18.86 7.01 -19.96
C PRO A 263 -17.50 6.33 -20.18
N GLN A 264 -17.12 5.42 -19.29
CA GLN A 264 -15.87 4.67 -19.41
C GLN A 264 -15.95 3.67 -20.57
N LEU A 265 -17.08 2.99 -20.73
CA LEU A 265 -17.31 2.04 -21.83
C LEU A 265 -17.36 2.74 -23.19
N ARG A 266 -17.98 3.93 -23.29
CA ARG A 266 -17.95 4.74 -24.52
C ARG A 266 -16.54 5.12 -24.94
N LYS A 267 -15.66 5.40 -23.96
CA LYS A 267 -14.25 5.68 -24.23
C LYS A 267 -13.51 4.42 -24.68
N ALA A 268 -13.72 3.30 -23.98
CA ALA A 268 -13.07 2.03 -24.27
C ALA A 268 -13.50 1.46 -25.65
N PHE A 269 -14.78 1.57 -26.00
CA PHE A 269 -15.35 1.03 -27.24
C PHE A 269 -15.64 2.12 -28.27
N SER A 270 -14.77 3.12 -28.39
CA SER A 270 -15.00 4.30 -29.24
C SER A 270 -15.22 3.97 -30.72
N GLY A 271 -14.69 2.85 -31.22
CA GLY A 271 -14.90 2.35 -32.58
C GLY A 271 -16.21 1.57 -32.77
N LYS A 272 -16.99 1.34 -31.72
CA LYS A 272 -18.18 0.49 -31.75
C LYS A 272 -19.48 1.25 -31.65
N LYS A 273 -20.51 0.70 -32.29
CA LYS A 273 -21.84 1.28 -32.32
C LYS A 273 -22.56 1.02 -31.00
N GLU A 274 -22.83 2.08 -30.26
CA GLU A 274 -23.75 2.04 -29.13
C GLU A 274 -25.16 1.69 -29.63
N LYS A 275 -25.79 0.72 -28.97
CA LYS A 275 -27.15 0.27 -29.26
C LYS A 275 -28.12 1.30 -28.68
N LYS A 276 -28.85 2.00 -29.56
CA LYS A 276 -29.81 3.06 -29.23
C LYS A 276 -31.23 2.56 -29.15
#